data_AF-A0A7S1WL44-F1
#
_entry.id   AF-A0A7S1WL44-F1
#
_cell.length_a   1.000
_cell.length_b   1.000
_cell.length_c   1.000
_cell.angle_alpha   90.00
_cell.angle_beta   90.00
_cell.angle_gamma   90.00
#
_symmetry.space_group_name_H-M   'P 1'
#
loop_
_entity.id
_entity.type
_entity.pdbx_description
1 polymer ?
#
loop_
_entity_poly.entity_id
_entity_poly.type
_entity_poly.pdbx_seq_one_letter_code
_entity_poly.pdbx_strand_id
1 'polypeptide(L)'
;IGGSLMKVRITAPQNFQIAHTEYRCSVLIQLVTAFATGFEKNNDTAPAPNFVGPPSLLWGEADTECTVDQATERTMTATVLAASQSFMAGRDYQLTVRVHNPTITSGPAEWLLETEASEQQSGVLPTFRDLRYVPGYRVYDRLAQWMYRNEDPVTNAGFFRGVTDVPGLYFEMQYQSKLEAGDLLRIQAPSGF
;
A
#
# COMPACT_ATOMS: atom_id res chain seq x y z
N ILE A 1 -21.62 -17.98 9.40
CA ILE A 1 -20.68 -17.83 10.54
C ILE A 1 -20.02 -16.49 10.33
N GLY A 2 -20.36 -15.51 11.15
CA GLY A 2 -20.08 -14.10 10.92
C GLY A 2 -20.54 -13.34 12.15
N GLY A 3 -19.66 -12.57 12.79
CA GLY A 3 -20.02 -11.80 13.98
C GLY A 3 -18.93 -10.84 14.42
N SER A 4 -19.31 -9.94 15.33
CA SER A 4 -18.40 -9.06 16.05
C SER A 4 -17.22 -9.85 16.64
N LEU A 5 -16.06 -9.21 16.67
CA LEU A 5 -14.77 -9.69 17.17
C LEU A 5 -14.08 -10.73 16.29
N MET A 6 -14.52 -10.91 15.05
CA MET A 6 -13.67 -11.55 14.03
C MET A 6 -12.43 -10.71 13.78
N LYS A 7 -11.31 -11.38 13.53
CA LYS A 7 -10.02 -10.72 13.32
C LYS A 7 -9.46 -11.05 11.94
N VAL A 8 -8.87 -10.04 11.33
CA VAL A 8 -8.02 -10.18 10.15
C VAL A 8 -6.63 -9.71 10.52
N ARG A 9 -5.64 -10.59 10.38
CA ARG A 9 -4.25 -10.27 10.65
C ARG A 9 -3.49 -10.18 9.33
N ILE A 10 -2.74 -9.10 9.15
CA ILE A 10 -1.83 -8.93 8.02
C ILE A 10 -0.42 -8.81 8.57
N THR A 11 0.50 -9.59 8.00
CA THR A 11 1.94 -9.45 8.23
C THR A 11 2.61 -9.00 6.94
N ALA A 12 3.22 -7.82 6.99
CA ALA A 12 4.01 -7.27 5.90
C ALA A 12 5.36 -8.01 5.77
N PRO A 13 5.96 -8.01 4.56
CA PRO A 13 7.31 -8.50 4.36
C PRO A 13 8.34 -7.77 5.23
N GLN A 14 9.55 -8.32 5.30
CA GLN A 14 10.64 -7.65 6.02
C GLN A 14 10.88 -6.22 5.52
N ASN A 15 11.22 -5.34 6.45
CA ASN A 15 11.53 -3.92 6.23
C ASN A 15 10.32 -3.04 5.86
N PHE A 16 9.13 -3.59 5.65
CA PHE A 16 7.89 -2.82 5.63
C PHE A 16 7.43 -2.51 7.05
N GLN A 17 6.74 -1.39 7.19
CA GLN A 17 6.06 -1.01 8.42
C GLN A 17 4.61 -0.67 8.11
N ILE A 18 3.67 -1.14 8.93
CA ILE A 18 2.27 -0.70 8.84
C ILE A 18 2.22 0.76 9.32
N ALA A 19 1.52 1.64 8.60
CA ALA A 19 1.38 3.03 9.03
C ALA A 19 0.48 3.10 10.27
N HIS A 20 0.97 3.72 11.34
CA HIS A 20 0.27 3.82 12.62
C HIS A 20 0.56 5.11 13.37
N THR A 21 -0.23 5.38 14.41
CA THR A 21 0.03 6.39 15.44
C THR A 21 -0.23 5.72 16.78
N GLU A 22 0.77 5.68 17.66
CA GLU A 22 0.68 4.97 18.95
C GLU A 22 0.23 3.50 18.81
N TYR A 23 0.71 2.81 17.77
CA TYR A 23 0.35 1.42 17.42
C TYR A 23 -1.14 1.21 17.10
N ARG A 24 -1.88 2.29 16.83
CA ARG A 24 -3.21 2.28 16.21
C ARG A 24 -3.08 2.57 14.73
N CYS A 25 -3.70 1.73 13.89
CA CYS A 25 -3.71 1.88 12.44
C CYS A 25 -5.11 2.22 11.93
N SER A 26 -5.19 2.59 10.66
CA SER A 26 -6.47 2.75 9.96
C SER A 26 -6.58 1.69 8.86
N VAL A 27 -7.71 1.00 8.81
CA VAL A 27 -8.05 0.04 7.76
C VAL A 27 -9.40 0.40 7.17
N LEU A 28 -9.59 0.01 5.91
CA LEU A 28 -10.89 0.06 5.26
C LEU A 28 -11.20 -1.33 4.75
N ILE A 29 -12.34 -1.88 5.16
CA ILE A 29 -12.90 -3.12 4.60
C ILE A 29 -14.15 -2.76 3.81
N GLN A 30 -14.28 -3.30 2.60
CA GLN A 30 -15.47 -3.08 1.79
C GLN A 30 -15.93 -4.37 1.12
N LEU A 31 -17.25 -4.53 1.02
CA LEU A 31 -17.84 -5.63 0.27
C LEU A 31 -17.70 -5.34 -1.24
N VAL A 32 -17.06 -6.25 -1.97
CA VAL A 32 -16.97 -6.15 -3.43
C VAL A 32 -18.29 -6.66 -4.00
N THR A 33 -19.18 -5.74 -4.37
CA THR A 33 -20.42 -6.08 -5.07
C THR A 33 -20.31 -5.68 -6.54
N ALA A 34 -20.72 -6.57 -7.45
CA ALA A 34 -20.68 -6.33 -8.90
C ALA A 34 -21.33 -4.99 -9.32
N PHE A 35 -22.31 -4.50 -8.55
CA PHE A 35 -23.04 -3.25 -8.82
C PHE A 35 -22.35 -1.97 -8.32
N ALA A 36 -21.47 -2.04 -7.31
CA ALA A 36 -20.84 -0.84 -6.72
C ALA A 36 -19.46 -0.54 -7.31
N THR A 37 -18.80 -1.51 -7.93
CA THR A 37 -17.39 -1.40 -8.33
C THR A 37 -17.11 -1.73 -9.80
N GLY A 38 -18.13 -2.11 -10.59
CA GLY A 38 -17.92 -2.57 -11.98
C GLY A 38 -17.09 -3.85 -12.06
N PHE A 39 -16.99 -4.61 -10.96
CA PHE A 39 -16.21 -5.83 -10.89
C PHE A 39 -17.02 -6.98 -11.49
N GLU A 40 -16.78 -7.28 -12.77
CA GLU A 40 -17.25 -8.50 -13.38
C GLU A 40 -16.47 -9.70 -12.84
N LYS A 41 -17.20 -10.78 -12.54
CA LYS A 41 -16.62 -12.08 -12.18
C LYS A 41 -15.60 -12.45 -13.27
N ASN A 42 -14.32 -12.61 -12.90
CA ASN A 42 -13.13 -12.86 -13.77
C ASN A 42 -12.27 -11.63 -14.15
N ASN A 43 -12.43 -10.47 -13.52
CA ASN A 43 -11.46 -9.39 -13.64
C ASN A 43 -10.38 -9.50 -12.55
N ASP A 44 -9.11 -9.66 -12.94
CA ASP A 44 -7.97 -9.71 -12.00
C ASP A 44 -7.58 -8.33 -11.45
N THR A 45 -8.21 -7.26 -11.95
CA THR A 45 -7.93 -5.89 -11.53
C THR A 45 -8.73 -5.54 -10.29
N ALA A 46 -8.07 -5.48 -9.11
CA ALA A 46 -8.71 -5.08 -7.86
C ALA A 46 -9.48 -3.74 -8.00
N PRO A 47 -10.67 -3.61 -7.41
CA PRO A 47 -11.43 -2.37 -7.54
C PRO A 47 -10.74 -1.23 -6.81
N ALA A 48 -10.95 0.01 -7.29
CA ALA A 48 -10.48 1.18 -6.58
C ALA A 48 -11.10 1.22 -5.17
N PRO A 49 -10.32 1.54 -4.11
CA PRO A 49 -10.87 1.74 -2.78
C PRO A 49 -11.96 2.81 -2.81
N ASN A 50 -13.15 2.52 -2.27
CA ASN A 50 -14.22 3.50 -2.16
C ASN A 50 -14.19 4.11 -0.76
N PHE A 51 -13.88 5.41 -0.67
CA PHE A 51 -13.84 6.14 0.60
C PHE A 51 -15.14 6.89 0.93
N VAL A 52 -16.15 6.86 0.05
CA VAL A 52 -17.36 7.72 0.13
C VAL A 52 -18.68 6.92 -0.02
N GLY A 53 -18.59 5.59 -0.01
CA GLY A 53 -19.74 4.68 -0.07
C GLY A 53 -20.60 4.67 1.21
N PRO A 54 -21.79 4.05 1.16
CA PRO A 54 -22.67 3.97 2.33
C PRO A 54 -22.06 3.10 3.44
N PRO A 55 -22.34 3.37 4.74
CA PRO A 55 -21.79 2.61 5.87
C PRO A 55 -22.13 1.11 5.88
N SER A 56 -23.19 0.71 5.17
CA SER A 56 -23.54 -0.70 5.00
C SER A 56 -22.55 -1.47 4.11
N LEU A 57 -21.79 -0.77 3.28
CA LEU A 57 -20.80 -1.35 2.35
C LEU A 57 -19.35 -1.05 2.74
N LEU A 58 -19.12 0.04 3.48
CA LEU A 58 -17.80 0.47 3.94
C LEU A 58 -17.67 0.32 5.44
N TRP A 59 -16.68 -0.45 5.87
CA TRP A 59 -16.35 -0.63 7.28
C TRP A 59 -15.09 0.18 7.55
N GLY A 60 -15.28 1.29 8.25
CA GLY A 60 -14.22 2.23 8.56
C GLY A 60 -13.72 2.10 9.99
N GLU A 61 -13.15 3.18 10.51
CA GLU A 61 -12.59 3.26 11.87
C GLU A 61 -13.64 3.07 12.98
N ALA A 62 -14.92 3.33 12.69
CA ALA A 62 -16.00 3.09 13.65
C ALA A 62 -16.40 1.60 13.73
N ASP A 63 -16.20 0.85 12.65
CA ASP A 63 -16.63 -0.55 12.53
C ASP A 63 -15.48 -1.53 12.82
N THR A 64 -14.24 -1.04 12.86
CA THR A 64 -13.04 -1.84 12.98
C THR A 64 -12.03 -1.21 13.94
N GLU A 65 -11.45 -2.02 14.82
CA GLU A 65 -10.30 -1.63 15.62
C GLU A 65 -9.04 -2.22 14.98
N CYS A 66 -8.07 -1.37 14.64
CA CYS A 66 -6.80 -1.80 14.06
C CYS A 66 -5.65 -1.52 15.02
N THR A 67 -4.89 -2.56 15.35
CA THR A 67 -3.67 -2.47 16.16
C THR A 67 -2.46 -3.00 15.42
N VAL A 68 -1.29 -2.45 15.70
CA VAL A 68 0.00 -2.89 15.17
C VAL A 68 0.81 -3.54 16.29
N ASP A 69 1.48 -4.64 15.98
CA ASP A 69 2.43 -5.28 16.87
C ASP A 69 3.64 -4.37 17.12
N GLN A 70 3.80 -3.93 18.37
CA GLN A 70 4.89 -3.04 18.78
C GLN A 70 6.28 -3.65 18.60
N ALA A 71 6.43 -4.96 18.67
CA ALA A 71 7.76 -5.59 18.56
C ALA A 71 8.29 -5.57 17.13
N THR A 72 7.39 -5.61 16.14
CA THR A 72 7.77 -5.83 14.74
C THR A 72 7.33 -4.72 13.80
N GLU A 73 6.29 -3.97 14.17
CA GLU A 73 5.60 -2.93 13.38
C GLU A 73 5.14 -3.36 11.97
N ARG A 74 5.35 -4.63 11.61
CA ARG A 74 4.99 -5.22 10.32
C ARG A 74 3.64 -5.94 10.37
N THR A 75 3.17 -6.25 11.57
CA THR A 75 1.98 -7.06 11.78
C THR A 75 0.88 -6.15 12.28
N MET A 76 -0.27 -6.17 11.62
CA MET A 76 -1.48 -5.54 12.12
C MET A 76 -2.61 -6.55 12.33
N THR A 77 -3.48 -6.25 13.29
CA THR A 77 -4.71 -6.98 13.55
C THR A 77 -5.89 -6.03 13.46
N ALA A 78 -6.78 -6.26 12.50
CA ALA A 78 -8.06 -5.59 12.38
C ALA A 78 -9.16 -6.46 13.02
N THR A 79 -9.80 -5.93 14.06
CA THR A 79 -10.92 -6.57 14.77
C THR A 79 -12.22 -5.90 14.35
N VAL A 80 -13.18 -6.66 13.84
CA VAL A 80 -14.51 -6.13 13.48
C VAL A 80 -15.30 -5.85 14.76
N LEU A 81 -15.66 -4.60 15.01
CA LEU A 81 -16.42 -4.19 16.19
C LEU A 81 -17.93 -4.19 15.94
N ALA A 82 -18.36 -3.86 14.73
CA ALA A 82 -19.77 -3.66 14.42
C ALA A 82 -20.56 -4.98 14.49
N ALA A 83 -21.56 -5.05 15.37
CA ALA A 83 -22.41 -6.23 15.53
C ALA A 83 -23.27 -6.55 14.29
N SER A 84 -23.55 -5.54 13.47
CA SER A 84 -24.27 -5.68 12.20
C SER A 84 -23.36 -6.08 11.02
N GLN A 85 -22.03 -6.03 11.20
CA GLN A 85 -21.08 -6.36 10.15
C GLN A 85 -20.43 -7.72 10.44
N SER A 86 -20.28 -8.52 9.39
CA SER A 86 -19.56 -9.78 9.50
C SER A 86 -19.04 -10.29 8.17
N PHE A 87 -17.93 -11.03 8.23
CA PHE A 87 -17.46 -11.78 7.08
C PHE A 87 -18.42 -12.94 6.80
N MET A 88 -18.96 -12.97 5.59
CA MET A 88 -19.86 -14.00 5.11
C MET A 88 -19.14 -14.88 4.10
N ALA A 89 -19.27 -16.19 4.26
CA ALA A 89 -18.73 -17.14 3.29
C ALA A 89 -19.32 -16.90 1.88
N GLY A 90 -18.47 -17.02 0.86
CA GLY A 90 -18.86 -16.81 -0.54
C GLY A 90 -19.04 -15.34 -0.94
N ARG A 91 -18.55 -14.40 -0.13
CA ARG A 91 -18.50 -12.97 -0.45
C ARG A 91 -17.06 -12.51 -0.63
N ASP A 92 -16.86 -11.62 -1.59
CA ASP A 92 -15.57 -11.00 -1.84
C ASP A 92 -15.46 -9.70 -1.04
N TYR A 93 -14.33 -9.54 -0.37
CA TYR A 93 -14.03 -8.36 0.43
C TYR A 93 -12.71 -7.75 -0.06
N GLN A 94 -12.65 -6.43 -0.06
CA GLN A 94 -11.42 -5.69 -0.28
C GLN A 94 -10.98 -5.06 1.03
N LEU A 95 -9.74 -5.34 1.43
CA LEU A 95 -9.08 -4.76 2.58
C LEU A 95 -8.01 -3.78 2.08
N THR A 96 -8.11 -2.53 2.50
CA THR A 96 -7.14 -1.48 2.16
C THR A 96 -6.36 -1.11 3.41
N VAL A 97 -5.04 -1.19 3.31
CA VAL A 97 -4.08 -0.92 4.38
C VAL A 97 -3.06 0.12 3.95
N ARG A 98 -2.63 0.97 4.89
CA ARG A 98 -1.57 1.95 4.67
C ARG A 98 -0.26 1.42 5.23
N VAL A 99 0.81 1.49 4.42
CA VAL A 99 2.11 0.93 4.75
C VAL A 99 3.22 1.88 4.33
N HIS A 100 4.31 1.91 5.10
CA HIS A 100 5.55 2.57 4.72
C HIS A 100 6.40 1.60 3.93
N ASN A 101 6.84 2.03 2.75
CA ASN A 101 7.80 1.28 1.94
C ASN A 101 9.14 1.18 2.68
N PRO A 102 9.87 0.06 2.53
CA PRO A 102 11.23 -0.05 3.02
C PRO A 102 12.12 1.01 2.36
N THR A 103 13.14 1.45 3.09
CA THR A 103 14.17 2.38 2.60
C THR A 103 15.25 1.69 1.76
N ILE A 104 15.16 0.37 1.59
CA ILE A 104 16.12 -0.43 0.84
C ILE A 104 15.44 -1.06 -0.38
N THR A 105 16.18 -1.15 -1.48
CA THR A 105 15.78 -1.99 -2.62
C THR A 105 15.60 -3.42 -2.17
N SER A 106 14.47 -4.01 -2.53
CA SER A 106 14.16 -5.40 -2.24
C SER A 106 13.35 -6.02 -3.37
N GLY A 107 13.58 -7.31 -3.59
CA GLY A 107 12.77 -8.11 -4.51
C GLY A 107 11.31 -8.22 -4.05
N PRO A 108 10.41 -8.72 -4.92
CA PRO A 108 9.05 -9.00 -4.49
C PRO A 108 9.07 -10.01 -3.33
N ALA A 109 8.28 -9.75 -2.30
CA ALA A 109 8.14 -10.59 -1.13
C ALA A 109 6.67 -10.77 -0.77
N GLU A 110 6.35 -11.88 -0.11
CA GLU A 110 4.97 -12.25 0.19
C GLU A 110 4.46 -11.56 1.46
N TRP A 111 3.22 -11.12 1.41
CA TRP A 111 2.43 -10.70 2.56
C TRP A 111 1.68 -11.91 3.10
N LEU A 112 1.53 -12.00 4.41
CA LEU A 112 0.73 -13.02 5.05
C LEU A 112 -0.61 -12.43 5.48
N LEU A 113 -1.71 -13.07 5.07
CA LEU A 113 -3.06 -12.75 5.50
C LEU A 113 -3.61 -13.94 6.29
N GLU A 114 -4.13 -13.67 7.48
CA GLU A 114 -4.73 -14.67 8.36
C GLU A 114 -6.09 -14.19 8.85
N THR A 115 -7.02 -15.12 9.06
CA THR A 115 -8.35 -14.84 9.62
C THR A 115 -8.59 -15.67 10.87
N GLU A 116 -9.24 -15.06 11.85
CA GLU A 116 -9.67 -15.74 13.07
C GLU A 116 -11.15 -15.46 13.31
N ALA A 117 -11.90 -16.49 13.71
CA ALA A 117 -13.25 -16.34 14.20
C ALA A 117 -13.26 -15.64 15.57
N SER A 118 -14.39 -15.03 15.89
CA SER A 118 -14.66 -14.55 17.24
C SER A 118 -14.64 -15.72 18.23
N GLU A 119 -13.92 -15.57 19.34
CA GLU A 119 -13.90 -16.55 20.44
C GLU A 119 -15.32 -16.84 20.95
N GLN A 120 -16.18 -15.81 20.98
CA GLN A 120 -17.58 -15.90 21.38
C GLN A 120 -18.43 -16.73 20.43
N GLN A 121 -18.10 -16.77 19.14
CA GLN A 121 -18.82 -17.57 18.14
C GLN A 121 -18.25 -18.98 17.98
N SER A 122 -16.92 -19.12 18.05
CA SER A 122 -16.27 -20.41 17.81
C SER A 122 -16.56 -21.40 18.93
N GLY A 123 -16.60 -20.93 20.19
CA GLY A 123 -16.75 -21.76 21.38
C GLY A 123 -15.65 -22.81 21.59
N VAL A 124 -14.72 -22.92 20.64
CA VAL A 124 -13.66 -23.92 20.52
C VAL A 124 -12.42 -23.21 19.97
N LEU A 125 -11.29 -23.41 20.66
CA LEU A 125 -9.97 -23.02 20.20
C LEU A 125 -9.36 -24.13 19.32
N PRO A 126 -8.52 -23.82 18.32
CA PRO A 126 -8.11 -22.46 17.91
C PRO A 126 -9.18 -21.73 17.11
N THR A 127 -9.22 -20.41 17.23
CA THR A 127 -10.11 -19.53 16.45
C THR A 127 -9.65 -19.30 15.02
N PHE A 128 -8.39 -19.61 14.72
CA PHE A 128 -7.79 -19.54 13.38
C PHE A 128 -8.64 -20.24 12.32
N ARG A 129 -8.81 -19.60 11.17
CA ARG A 129 -9.63 -20.09 10.05
C ARG A 129 -8.82 -20.28 8.79
N ASP A 130 -8.25 -19.21 8.26
CA ASP A 130 -7.60 -19.22 6.97
C ASP A 130 -6.23 -18.54 7.02
N LEU A 131 -5.37 -18.98 6.10
CA LEU A 131 -4.07 -18.35 5.84
C LEU A 131 -3.84 -18.27 4.34
N ARG A 132 -3.33 -17.12 3.90
CA ARG A 132 -3.00 -16.88 2.50
C ARG A 132 -1.73 -16.06 2.37
N TYR A 133 -0.89 -16.47 1.42
CA TYR A 133 0.22 -15.65 0.93
C TYR A 133 -0.27 -14.79 -0.23
N VAL A 134 -0.02 -13.48 -0.13
CA VAL A 134 -0.37 -12.49 -1.15
C VAL A 134 0.94 -11.97 -1.76
N PRO A 135 1.12 -12.05 -3.09
CA PRO A 135 2.35 -11.59 -3.72
C PRO A 135 2.50 -10.08 -3.55
N GLY A 136 3.68 -9.64 -3.08
CA GLY A 136 4.04 -8.23 -3.02
C GLY A 136 4.67 -7.72 -4.33
N TYR A 137 5.22 -6.53 -4.25
CA TYR A 137 5.88 -5.86 -5.37
C TYR A 137 7.35 -5.57 -5.04
N ARG A 138 8.16 -5.40 -6.09
CA ARG A 138 9.55 -4.98 -5.97
C ARG A 138 9.61 -3.52 -5.49
N VAL A 139 10.46 -3.24 -4.51
CA VAL A 139 10.75 -1.88 -4.07
C VAL A 139 12.07 -1.45 -4.68
N TYR A 140 12.07 -0.32 -5.37
CA TYR A 140 13.25 0.29 -5.96
C TYR A 140 13.71 1.47 -5.10
N ASP A 141 15.03 1.67 -5.03
CA ASP A 141 15.59 2.87 -4.42
C ASP A 141 15.08 4.11 -5.14
N ARG A 142 14.76 5.13 -4.35
CA ARG A 142 14.53 6.46 -4.87
C ARG A 142 15.87 7.18 -4.99
N LEU A 143 15.97 8.08 -5.96
CA LEU A 143 17.05 9.05 -6.00
C LEU A 143 17.08 9.82 -4.68
N ALA A 144 18.23 9.85 -4.02
CA ALA A 144 18.45 10.65 -2.81
C ALA A 144 18.36 12.14 -3.13
N GLN A 145 18.89 12.53 -4.28
CA GLN A 145 18.83 13.90 -4.79
C GLN A 145 18.60 13.86 -6.31
N TRP A 146 17.70 14.72 -6.76
CA TRP A 146 17.51 15.06 -8.17
C TRP A 146 17.55 16.57 -8.30
N MET A 147 18.49 17.06 -9.11
CA MET A 147 18.67 18.47 -9.37
C MET A 147 18.94 18.66 -10.86
N TYR A 148 18.39 19.73 -11.42
CA TYR A 148 18.78 20.20 -12.73
C TYR A 148 19.14 21.68 -12.66
N ARG A 149 20.12 22.10 -13.47
CA ARG A 149 20.44 23.50 -13.66
C ARG A 149 20.33 23.83 -15.14
N ASN A 150 19.61 24.89 -15.41
CA ASN A 150 19.39 25.42 -16.74
C ASN A 150 20.06 26.80 -16.82
N GLU A 151 21.39 26.80 -16.64
CA GLU A 151 22.22 27.98 -16.51
C GLU A 151 23.49 27.82 -17.36
N ASP A 152 23.98 28.92 -17.92
CA ASP A 152 25.30 28.95 -18.55
C ASP A 152 26.38 28.69 -17.47
N PRO A 153 27.26 27.68 -17.62
CA PRO A 153 28.23 27.33 -16.60
C PRO A 153 29.33 28.38 -16.38
N VAL A 154 29.49 29.33 -17.31
CA VAL A 154 30.46 30.43 -17.26
C VAL A 154 29.82 31.71 -16.71
N THR A 155 28.59 32.02 -17.12
CA THR A 155 27.93 33.29 -16.79
C THR A 155 26.85 33.19 -15.71
N ASN A 156 26.45 31.98 -15.32
CA ASN A 156 25.29 31.68 -14.44
C ASN A 156 23.98 32.31 -14.93
N ALA A 157 23.87 32.64 -16.23
CA ALA A 157 22.63 33.16 -16.81
C ALA A 157 21.62 32.01 -16.93
N GLY A 158 20.46 32.13 -16.29
CA GLY A 158 19.40 31.12 -16.36
C GLY A 158 18.54 31.22 -17.61
N PHE A 159 18.23 30.09 -18.23
CA PHE A 159 17.42 29.99 -19.45
C PHE A 159 16.04 29.40 -19.14
N PHE A 160 15.06 30.26 -18.88
CA PHE A 160 13.71 29.81 -18.45
C PHE A 160 12.64 29.89 -19.54
N ARG A 161 13.01 30.35 -20.74
CA ARG A 161 12.08 30.45 -21.88
C ARG A 161 12.12 29.16 -22.68
N GLY A 162 10.97 28.50 -22.84
CA GLY A 162 10.83 27.43 -23.83
C GLY A 162 11.24 27.97 -25.20
N VAL A 163 12.03 27.22 -25.97
CA VAL A 163 12.60 27.61 -27.28
C VAL A 163 13.90 28.45 -27.22
N THR A 164 14.56 28.58 -26.06
CA THR A 164 15.92 29.15 -26.02
C THR A 164 16.94 28.02 -25.88
N ASP A 165 17.97 28.02 -26.72
CA ASP A 165 19.07 27.07 -26.63
C ASP A 165 19.74 27.19 -25.26
N VAL A 166 19.80 26.07 -24.54
CA VAL A 166 20.46 25.97 -23.24
C VAL A 166 21.91 25.55 -23.47
N PRO A 167 22.90 26.41 -23.21
CA PRO A 167 24.32 26.11 -23.49
C PRO A 167 24.86 24.95 -22.65
N GLY A 168 24.27 24.70 -21.47
CA GLY A 168 24.65 23.61 -20.57
C GLY A 168 23.47 23.15 -19.72
N LEU A 169 22.88 22.01 -20.09
CA LEU A 169 21.92 21.32 -19.21
C LEU A 169 22.69 20.42 -18.27
N TYR A 170 22.68 20.75 -16.98
CA TYR A 170 23.34 19.97 -15.94
C TYR A 170 22.32 19.19 -15.13
N PHE A 171 22.53 17.89 -14.98
CA PHE A 171 21.77 17.02 -14.10
C PHE A 171 22.66 16.51 -12.97
N GLU A 172 22.19 16.66 -11.74
CA GLU A 172 22.80 16.03 -10.57
C GLU A 172 21.84 14.96 -10.04
N MET A 173 22.33 13.72 -10.03
CA MET A 173 21.59 12.56 -9.58
C MET A 173 22.41 11.86 -8.50
N GLN A 174 21.89 11.83 -7.28
CA GLN A 174 22.49 11.06 -6.19
C GLN A 174 21.68 9.78 -5.98
N TYR A 175 22.31 8.64 -6.25
CA TYR A 175 21.73 7.32 -6.03
C TYR A 175 22.06 6.84 -4.62
N GLN A 176 21.12 6.17 -3.96
CA GLN A 176 21.38 5.55 -2.65
C GLN A 176 22.25 4.29 -2.77
N SER A 177 22.16 3.62 -3.92
CA SER A 177 22.95 2.44 -4.26
C SER A 177 23.87 2.70 -5.44
N LYS A 178 24.94 1.90 -5.54
CA LYS A 178 25.84 1.91 -6.68
C LYS A 178 25.09 1.44 -7.94
N LEU A 179 25.24 2.17 -9.05
CA LEU A 179 24.78 1.70 -10.35
C LEU A 179 25.62 0.51 -10.82
N GLU A 180 24.95 -0.53 -11.29
CA GLU A 180 25.55 -1.76 -11.79
C GLU A 180 25.62 -1.78 -13.33
N ALA A 181 26.45 -2.67 -13.87
CA ALA A 181 26.56 -2.84 -15.31
C ALA A 181 25.24 -3.40 -15.86
N GLY A 182 24.59 -2.65 -16.76
CA GLY A 182 23.29 -3.01 -17.33
C GLY A 182 22.13 -2.14 -16.85
N ASP A 183 22.33 -1.31 -15.82
CA ASP A 183 21.33 -0.32 -15.41
C ASP A 183 21.09 0.72 -16.50
N LEU A 184 19.81 1.05 -16.72
CA LEU A 184 19.39 2.04 -17.71
C LEU A 184 18.95 3.33 -17.03
N LEU A 185 19.66 4.43 -17.29
CA LEU A 185 19.22 5.77 -16.94
C LEU A 185 18.44 6.38 -18.10
N ARG A 186 17.12 6.55 -17.93
CA ARG A 186 16.26 7.18 -18.94
C ARG A 186 15.87 8.57 -18.49
N ILE A 187 16.43 9.58 -19.16
CA ILE A 187 16.03 10.98 -19.01
C ILE A 187 15.15 11.34 -20.21
N GLN A 188 13.92 11.77 -19.96
CA GLN A 188 12.97 12.15 -21.00
C GLN A 188 12.52 13.59 -20.80
N ALA A 189 12.78 14.44 -21.79
CA ALA A 189 12.25 15.80 -21.82
C ALA A 189 10.75 15.79 -22.19
N PRO A 190 9.98 16.78 -21.74
CA PRO A 190 8.61 16.99 -22.21
C PRO A 190 8.59 17.26 -23.72
N SER A 191 7.48 16.91 -24.37
CA SER A 191 7.27 17.26 -25.79
C SER A 191 7.32 18.78 -25.98
N GLY A 192 8.13 19.26 -26.95
CA GLY A 192 8.25 20.68 -27.28
C GLY A 192 9.38 21.45 -26.57
N PHE A 193 10.25 20.75 -25.84
CA PHE A 193 11.59 21.23 -25.49
C PHE A 193 12.59 20.90 -26.61
#